data_AF-A0A2G5N2S5-F1
#
_entry.id   AF-A0A2G5N2S5-F1
#
_cell.length_a   1.000
_cell.length_b   1.000
_cell.length_c   1.000
_cell.angle_alpha   90.00
_cell.angle_beta   90.00
_cell.angle_gamma   90.00
#
_symmetry.space_group_name_H-M   'P 1'
#
loop_
_entity.id
_entity.type
_entity.pdbx_description
1 polymer ?
#
loop_
_entity_poly.entity_id
_entity_poly.type
_entity_poly.pdbx_seq_one_letter_code
_entity_poly.pdbx_strand_id
1 'polypeptide(L)'
;MAGKVAGGSEALLALDGPRVVRARSDGLVPAQYYFNNLECEIVTPWTFLPAAGETHYVIAVWDDHGATPVDVLPALPLVGPLTPGDFPISFEIPQSFLLNSAIVDLSFRIHLDSPTSPNFDTSNPTLLRIDRDAPGVGGPLAPAIFPVDPITDAYLGMTPLVPMEVPGGYLGREIGDEILMYFSDMNTLPTGAPAVVSPPLISATGQIFVNVPSTVFQNFPGAAFIFCFYRLRDRAGNLNPEFSLVAQAALRVGLPAPTYMRPRFPQADSEPILNPNRFMTCACTPRIWFGVEIRIDPNTGPGAGILHGDLVVMHFQGYRQAPDVDPLPDIVDTQSHLWDEVADDLGYSFWILDVERLIRPLKKEAGGEANYRVYRGGVLIGRSASRFARFDRVVPSAPPTRYCWINGNAPEP
;
A
#
# COMPACT_ATOMS: atom_id res chain seq x y z
N MET A 1 72.48 21.43 36.09
CA MET A 1 71.81 21.97 34.90
C MET A 1 70.65 21.04 34.56
N ALA A 2 69.45 21.41 35.00
CA ALA A 2 68.16 20.79 34.70
C ALA A 2 67.12 21.80 35.23
N GLY A 3 66.00 22.13 34.60
CA GLY A 3 65.42 21.65 33.36
C GLY A 3 64.46 22.71 32.82
N LYS A 4 64.14 22.51 31.55
CA LYS A 4 63.28 23.29 30.67
C LYS A 4 61.82 23.18 31.14
N VAL A 5 61.17 24.31 31.43
CA VAL A 5 59.70 24.37 31.56
C VAL A 5 59.15 24.63 30.16
N ALA A 6 58.57 23.59 29.56
CA ALA A 6 57.79 23.70 28.33
C ALA A 6 56.35 24.06 28.71
N GLY A 7 55.83 25.11 28.06
CA GLY A 7 54.46 25.58 28.22
C GLY A 7 53.45 24.52 27.83
N GLY A 8 52.39 24.43 28.64
CA GLY A 8 51.20 23.67 28.30
C GLY A 8 50.50 24.33 27.12
N SER A 9 50.27 23.53 26.08
CA SER A 9 49.32 23.78 25.00
C SER A 9 47.93 23.98 25.59
N GLU A 10 47.38 25.18 25.47
CA GLU A 10 45.95 25.42 25.68
C GLU A 10 45.16 24.52 24.72
N ALA A 11 44.39 23.58 25.27
CA ALA A 11 43.40 22.86 24.50
C ALA A 11 42.30 23.85 24.12
N LEU A 12 42.23 24.23 22.85
CA LEU A 12 41.05 24.88 22.28
C LEU A 12 39.82 24.05 22.64
N LEU A 13 38.95 24.60 23.49
CA LEU A 13 37.63 24.04 23.77
C LEU A 13 36.85 24.04 22.45
N ALA A 14 36.77 22.87 21.81
CA ALA A 14 36.03 22.71 20.56
C ALA A 14 34.53 22.97 20.80
N LEU A 15 33.93 23.82 19.97
CA LEU A 15 32.51 24.11 20.04
C LEU A 15 31.71 22.90 19.54
N ASP A 16 30.61 22.58 20.21
CA ASP A 16 29.73 21.50 19.74
C ASP A 16 29.05 21.89 18.43
N GLY A 17 28.80 20.89 17.59
CA GLY A 17 28.08 21.08 16.34
C GLY A 17 26.59 21.45 16.54
N PRO A 18 25.93 21.91 15.48
CA PRO A 18 24.53 22.28 15.54
C PRO A 18 23.64 21.05 15.75
N ARG A 19 22.65 21.15 16.64
CA ARG A 19 21.63 20.10 16.81
C ARG A 19 20.56 20.24 15.73
N VAL A 20 20.26 19.16 15.02
CA VAL A 20 19.14 19.14 14.07
C VAL A 20 17.89 18.55 14.74
N VAL A 21 16.86 19.37 14.91
CA VAL A 21 15.72 19.11 15.82
C VAL A 21 14.96 17.82 15.49
N ARG A 22 14.82 17.52 14.19
CA ARG A 22 14.00 16.39 13.69
C ARG A 22 14.81 15.27 13.04
N ALA A 23 16.15 15.35 13.08
CA ALA A 23 17.00 14.24 12.67
C ALA A 23 16.94 13.11 13.69
N ARG A 24 17.11 11.87 13.22
CA ARG A 24 17.29 10.72 14.10
C ARG A 24 18.66 10.78 14.79
N SER A 25 18.85 9.95 15.80
CA SER A 25 20.09 9.92 16.59
C SER A 25 21.35 9.63 15.77
N ASP A 26 21.20 9.03 14.58
CA ASP A 26 22.28 8.74 13.64
C ASP A 26 22.37 9.77 12.49
N GLY A 27 21.69 10.91 12.61
CA GLY A 27 21.73 12.00 11.62
C GLY A 27 20.76 11.84 10.45
N LEU A 28 20.03 10.72 10.34
CA LEU A 28 19.06 10.52 9.25
C LEU A 28 17.90 11.50 9.38
N VAL A 29 17.68 12.31 8.36
CA VAL A 29 16.55 13.24 8.26
C VAL A 29 15.36 12.50 7.64
N PRO A 30 14.20 12.39 8.34
CA PRO A 30 13.02 11.74 7.77
C PRO A 30 12.44 12.47 6.55
N ALA A 31 11.97 11.70 5.57
CA ALA A 31 11.52 12.18 4.26
C ALA A 31 10.38 13.21 4.33
N GLN A 32 9.52 13.13 5.34
CA GLN A 32 8.45 14.10 5.56
C GLN A 32 8.94 15.54 5.80
N TYR A 33 10.21 15.73 6.15
CA TYR A 33 10.80 17.06 6.39
C TYR A 33 11.53 17.63 5.19
N TYR A 34 11.68 16.88 4.09
CA TYR A 34 12.42 17.33 2.90
C TYR A 34 11.77 18.47 2.13
N PHE A 35 10.51 18.78 2.43
CA PHE A 35 9.74 19.84 1.77
C PHE A 35 9.67 21.13 2.60
N ASN A 36 10.38 21.19 3.72
CA ASN A 36 10.47 22.37 4.58
C ASN A 36 11.94 22.74 4.81
N ASN A 37 12.17 23.93 5.35
CA ASN A 37 13.49 24.27 5.88
C ASN A 37 13.84 23.34 7.05
N LEU A 38 15.12 23.00 7.18
CA LEU A 38 15.60 22.16 8.26
C LEU A 38 15.80 23.01 9.52
N GLU A 39 15.07 22.69 10.57
CA GLU A 39 15.21 23.33 11.88
C GLU A 39 16.48 22.84 12.59
N CYS A 40 17.36 23.78 12.91
CA CYS A 40 18.62 23.56 13.58
C CYS A 40 18.75 24.46 14.81
N GLU A 41 19.60 24.06 15.75
CA GLU A 41 19.82 24.78 16.99
C GLU A 41 21.30 24.81 17.38
N ILE A 42 21.74 25.97 17.85
CA ILE A 42 23.02 26.10 18.54
C ILE A 42 22.72 25.91 20.03
N VAL A 43 23.21 24.82 20.61
CA VAL A 43 22.87 24.43 21.99
C VAL A 43 23.93 24.92 22.98
N THR A 44 25.20 24.89 22.57
CA THR A 44 26.33 25.20 23.46
C THR A 44 26.77 26.65 23.26
N PRO A 45 26.71 27.51 24.29
CA PRO A 45 27.27 28.85 24.22
C PRO A 45 28.80 28.81 24.10
N TRP A 46 29.37 29.73 23.34
CA TRP A 46 30.83 29.92 23.25
C TRP A 46 31.33 30.92 24.29
N THR A 47 32.65 30.95 24.51
CA THR A 47 33.30 31.65 25.63
C THR A 47 33.06 33.16 25.65
N PHE A 48 32.98 33.80 24.49
CA PHE A 48 32.83 35.25 24.35
C PHE A 48 31.52 35.58 23.62
N LEU A 49 30.41 35.73 24.36
CA LEU A 49 29.12 36.13 23.80
C LEU A 49 29.08 37.65 23.52
N PRO A 50 28.33 38.11 22.51
CA PRO A 50 28.28 39.53 22.16
C PRO A 50 27.70 40.36 23.31
N ALA A 51 28.43 41.41 23.71
CA ALA A 51 28.00 42.36 24.72
C ALA A 51 26.96 43.36 24.17
N ALA A 52 26.42 44.22 25.03
CA ALA A 52 25.46 45.25 24.62
C ALA A 52 26.06 46.16 23.53
N GLY A 53 25.44 46.19 22.34
CA GLY A 53 25.90 46.96 21.18
C GLY A 53 26.84 46.19 20.23
N GLU A 54 27.19 44.95 20.55
CA GLU A 54 27.95 44.04 19.67
C GLU A 54 27.01 43.08 18.95
N THR A 55 27.39 42.63 17.76
CA THR A 55 26.64 41.64 16.98
C THR A 55 27.60 40.60 16.44
N HIS A 56 27.42 39.35 16.83
CA HIS A 56 28.12 38.24 16.19
C HIS A 56 27.29 37.70 15.03
N TYR A 57 27.95 37.13 14.02
CA TYR A 57 27.29 36.52 12.87
C TYR A 57 27.62 35.04 12.85
N VAL A 58 26.57 34.21 12.83
CA VAL A 58 26.72 32.77 12.67
C VAL A 58 26.38 32.38 11.23
N ILE A 59 27.29 31.65 10.59
CA ILE A 59 27.11 31.14 9.24
C ILE A 59 27.17 29.63 9.32
N ALA A 60 26.07 28.95 8.98
CA ALA A 60 26.10 27.50 8.84
C ALA A 60 26.89 27.11 7.59
N VAL A 61 27.64 26.02 7.68
CA VAL A 61 28.49 25.51 6.61
C VAL A 61 28.01 24.12 6.25
N TRP A 62 27.69 23.94 4.98
CA TRP A 62 27.20 22.71 4.39
C TRP A 62 28.31 22.02 3.60
N ASP A 63 28.80 20.89 4.10
CA ASP A 63 29.79 20.06 3.41
C ASP A 63 29.17 18.71 3.04
N ASP A 64 28.87 18.50 1.75
CA ASP A 64 28.29 17.26 1.21
C ASP A 64 29.33 16.24 0.75
N HIS A 65 30.62 16.49 1.03
CA HIS A 65 31.78 15.68 0.63
C HIS A 65 31.97 15.52 -0.89
N GLY A 66 31.11 16.15 -1.71
CA GLY A 66 31.16 16.09 -3.17
C GLY A 66 31.76 17.35 -3.79
N ALA A 67 31.61 18.50 -3.14
CA ALA A 67 32.12 19.79 -3.58
C ALA A 67 32.89 20.53 -2.48
N THR A 68 33.26 21.79 -2.74
CA THR A 68 33.78 22.68 -1.69
C THR A 68 32.64 23.04 -0.72
N PRO A 69 32.86 23.05 0.61
CA PRO A 69 31.85 23.43 1.58
C PRO A 69 31.20 24.77 1.24
N VAL A 70 29.88 24.83 1.39
CA VAL A 70 29.06 25.98 1.01
C VAL A 70 28.55 26.69 2.25
N ASP A 71 28.72 28.01 2.29
CA ASP A 71 28.14 28.84 3.33
C ASP A 71 26.62 28.99 3.10
N VAL A 72 25.85 28.66 4.12
CA VAL A 72 24.39 28.80 4.11
C VAL A 72 24.04 30.23 4.49
N LEU A 73 23.49 30.96 3.52
CA LEU A 73 23.13 32.37 3.66
C LEU A 73 21.61 32.55 3.75
N PRO A 74 21.13 33.63 4.41
CA PRO A 74 21.92 34.69 5.06
C PRO A 74 22.55 34.25 6.39
N ALA A 75 23.63 34.94 6.80
CA ALA A 75 24.18 34.79 8.14
C ALA A 75 23.14 35.16 9.20
N LEU A 76 23.12 34.43 10.32
CA LEU A 76 22.28 34.72 11.47
C LEU A 76 22.93 35.81 12.33
N PRO A 77 22.35 37.03 12.43
CA PRO A 77 22.86 38.06 13.32
C PRO A 77 22.40 37.79 14.77
N LEU A 78 23.35 37.81 15.68
CA LEU A 78 23.16 37.60 17.11
C LEU A 78 23.54 38.87 17.86
N VAL A 79 22.54 39.71 18.11
CA VAL A 79 22.70 41.04 18.73
C VAL A 79 22.76 40.89 20.25
N GLY A 80 23.81 41.45 20.86
CA GLY A 80 23.99 41.42 22.30
C GLY A 80 23.10 42.41 23.08
N PRO A 81 23.00 42.25 24.41
CA PRO A 81 23.75 41.28 25.21
C PRO A 81 23.13 39.88 25.15
N LEU A 82 23.94 38.89 24.80
CA LEU A 82 23.57 37.46 24.86
C LEU A 82 24.15 36.82 26.12
N THR A 83 23.37 35.93 26.73
CA THR A 83 23.75 35.17 27.92
C THR A 83 23.63 33.66 27.66
N PRO A 84 24.30 32.81 28.46
CA PRO A 84 24.12 31.35 28.34
C PRO A 84 22.67 30.88 28.48
N GLY A 85 21.79 31.66 29.12
CA GLY A 85 20.38 31.34 29.29
C GLY A 85 19.52 31.54 28.03
N ASP A 86 20.06 32.19 27.01
CA ASP A 86 19.37 32.42 25.73
C ASP A 86 19.49 31.24 24.75
N PHE A 87 20.26 30.21 25.12
CA PHE A 87 20.44 28.98 24.34
C PHE A 87 19.38 27.94 24.74
N PRO A 88 18.87 27.12 23.79
CA PRO A 88 19.32 27.00 22.41
C PRO A 88 18.82 28.12 21.48
N ILE A 89 19.67 28.53 20.54
CA ILE A 89 19.32 29.51 19.50
C ILE A 89 18.93 28.75 18.23
N SER A 90 17.70 28.97 17.75
CA SER A 90 17.19 28.33 16.53
C SER A 90 17.66 29.04 15.27
N PHE A 91 17.91 28.26 14.23
CA PHE A 91 18.17 28.73 12.86
C PHE A 91 17.70 27.68 11.86
N GLU A 92 17.68 28.04 10.58
CA GLU A 92 17.14 27.19 9.52
C GLU A 92 18.16 26.97 8.41
N ILE A 93 18.21 25.74 7.88
CA ILE A 93 18.83 25.46 6.59
C ILE A 93 17.74 25.47 5.52
N PRO A 94 17.88 26.27 4.44
CA PRO A 94 16.90 26.31 3.37
C PRO A 94 16.66 24.94 2.74
N GLN A 95 15.39 24.64 2.42
CA GLN A 95 14.98 23.40 1.75
C GLN A 95 15.80 23.08 0.48
N SER A 96 16.33 24.09 -0.21
CA SER A 96 17.15 23.91 -1.41
C SER A 96 18.41 23.06 -1.18
N PHE A 97 18.90 22.96 0.05
CA PHE A 97 20.03 22.09 0.41
C PHE A 97 19.62 20.61 0.58
N LEU A 98 18.31 20.31 0.67
CA LEU A 98 17.77 18.96 0.89
C LEU A 98 17.28 18.29 -0.39
N LEU A 99 17.60 18.83 -1.57
CA LEU A 99 17.03 18.39 -2.85
C LEU A 99 17.58 17.04 -3.33
N ASN A 100 18.76 16.64 -2.88
CA ASN A 100 19.43 15.41 -3.31
C ASN A 100 19.75 14.52 -2.11
N SER A 101 19.84 13.21 -2.33
CA SER A 101 20.44 12.28 -1.37
C SER A 101 21.90 12.68 -1.12
N ALA A 102 22.31 12.79 0.14
CA ALA A 102 23.65 13.22 0.51
C ALA A 102 24.00 12.79 1.94
N ILE A 103 25.30 12.62 2.20
CA ILE A 103 25.87 12.59 3.55
C ILE A 103 26.54 13.94 3.76
N VAL A 104 26.19 14.63 4.84
CA VAL A 104 26.55 16.04 5.04
C VAL A 104 27.14 16.23 6.42
N ASP A 105 28.27 16.92 6.50
CA ASP A 105 28.80 17.44 7.75
C ASP A 105 28.34 18.90 7.93
N LEU A 106 27.32 19.09 8.78
CA LEU A 106 26.80 20.41 9.09
C LEU A 106 27.59 21.02 10.24
N SER A 107 28.22 22.16 10.01
CA SER A 107 28.91 22.95 11.05
C SER A 107 28.46 24.40 11.00
N PHE A 108 28.95 25.24 11.91
CA PHE A 108 28.79 26.69 11.81
C PHE A 108 30.09 27.42 12.15
N ARG A 109 30.22 28.62 11.58
CA ARG A 109 31.31 29.57 11.86
C ARG A 109 30.76 30.78 12.60
N ILE A 110 31.50 31.27 13.58
CA ILE A 110 31.18 32.47 14.33
C ILE A 110 32.13 33.58 13.90
N HIS A 111 31.57 34.67 13.39
CA HIS A 111 32.30 35.88 13.05
C HIS A 111 31.93 37.00 14.02
N LEU A 112 32.92 37.67 14.61
CA LEU A 112 32.69 38.64 15.70
C LEU A 112 32.18 40.00 15.19
N ASP A 113 32.65 40.49 14.04
CA ASP A 113 32.36 41.86 13.58
C ASP A 113 31.55 41.93 12.28
N SER A 114 31.76 40.98 11.38
CA SER A 114 31.17 40.96 10.03
C SER A 114 31.08 39.53 9.52
N PRO A 115 30.01 39.16 8.78
CA PRO A 115 29.86 37.82 8.21
C PRO A 115 30.97 37.45 7.21
N THR A 116 31.75 38.43 6.71
CA THR A 116 32.85 38.18 5.77
C THR A 116 34.23 38.23 6.42
N SER A 117 34.32 38.29 7.75
CA SER A 117 35.61 38.31 8.45
C SER A 117 36.38 37.00 8.17
N PRO A 118 37.68 37.06 7.78
CA PRO A 118 38.48 35.86 7.58
C PRO A 118 38.83 35.14 8.89
N ASN A 119 38.69 35.82 10.02
CA ASN A 119 38.90 35.25 11.35
C ASN A 119 37.55 34.82 11.93
N PHE A 120 37.41 33.54 12.18
CA PHE A 120 36.22 32.92 12.74
C PHE A 120 36.57 31.68 13.57
N ASP A 121 35.72 31.36 14.53
CA ASP A 121 35.73 30.08 15.23
C ASP A 121 34.78 29.12 14.52
N THR A 122 35.12 27.83 14.49
CA THR A 122 34.31 26.79 13.81
C THR A 122 33.84 25.74 14.81
N SER A 123 32.58 25.31 14.67
CA SER A 123 32.04 24.20 15.44
C SER A 123 32.56 22.84 14.97
N ASN A 124 32.47 21.84 15.83
CA ASN A 124 32.51 20.45 15.39
C ASN A 124 31.38 20.20 14.37
N PRO A 125 31.58 19.30 13.41
CA PRO A 125 30.53 18.92 12.48
C PRO A 125 29.48 18.03 13.15
N THR A 126 28.23 18.16 12.68
CA THR A 126 27.13 17.23 12.96
C THR A 126 26.80 16.48 11.68
N LEU A 127 26.93 15.16 11.72
CA LEU A 127 26.63 14.30 10.58
C LEU A 127 25.13 14.27 10.30
N LEU A 128 24.75 14.53 9.05
CA LEU A 128 23.40 14.39 8.53
C LEU A 128 23.39 13.42 7.36
N ARG A 129 22.31 12.63 7.28
CA ARG A 129 22.04 11.74 6.16
C ARG A 129 20.70 12.12 5.56
N ILE A 130 20.72 12.47 4.28
CA ILE A 130 19.54 12.76 3.47
C ILE A 130 19.45 11.62 2.48
N ASP A 131 18.34 10.90 2.51
CA ASP A 131 18.10 9.75 1.66
C ASP A 131 16.76 9.96 0.98
N ARG A 132 16.78 10.22 -0.32
CA ARG A 132 15.57 10.47 -1.12
C ARG A 132 15.22 9.28 -2.00
N ASP A 133 16.02 8.24 -1.97
CA ASP A 133 15.94 7.14 -2.93
C ASP A 133 15.10 6.02 -2.32
N ALA A 134 13.86 5.90 -2.79
CA ALA A 134 12.99 4.85 -2.30
C ALA A 134 13.53 3.44 -2.65
N PRO A 135 13.33 2.45 -1.77
CA PRO A 135 13.84 1.11 -1.97
C PRO A 135 13.13 0.43 -3.14
N GLY A 136 13.89 -0.25 -3.98
CA GLY A 136 13.41 -1.00 -5.14
C GLY A 136 13.03 -0.15 -6.35
N VAL A 137 13.42 1.14 -6.39
CA VAL A 137 13.24 1.99 -7.57
C VAL A 137 14.13 1.49 -8.72
N GLY A 138 13.65 1.62 -9.96
CA GLY A 138 14.44 1.32 -11.16
C GLY A 138 14.28 -0.10 -11.72
N GLY A 139 13.37 -0.92 -11.17
CA GLY A 139 13.02 -2.22 -11.73
C GLY A 139 11.73 -2.79 -11.12
N PRO A 140 11.07 -3.74 -11.79
CA PRO A 140 9.84 -4.34 -11.26
C PRO A 140 10.12 -5.17 -10.02
N LEU A 141 9.30 -4.99 -8.98
CA LEU A 141 9.37 -5.83 -7.79
C LEU A 141 8.70 -7.19 -8.07
N ALA A 142 9.44 -8.27 -7.83
CA ALA A 142 8.95 -9.64 -8.01
C ALA A 142 7.74 -9.92 -7.11
N PRO A 143 6.80 -10.81 -7.50
CA PRO A 143 5.64 -11.10 -6.68
C PRO A 143 6.05 -11.78 -5.37
N ALA A 144 5.29 -11.55 -4.31
CA ALA A 144 5.43 -12.30 -3.07
C ALA A 144 5.13 -13.79 -3.31
N ILE A 145 5.59 -14.65 -2.41
CA ILE A 145 5.40 -16.10 -2.52
C ILE A 145 4.56 -16.56 -1.33
N PHE A 146 3.41 -17.15 -1.64
CA PHE A 146 2.59 -17.84 -0.63
C PHE A 146 3.30 -19.14 -0.21
N PRO A 147 3.33 -19.46 1.09
CA PRO A 147 4.03 -20.64 1.59
C PRO A 147 3.35 -21.96 1.17
N VAL A 148 2.05 -21.92 0.91
CA VAL A 148 1.25 -23.05 0.42
C VAL A 148 0.19 -22.56 -0.56
N ASP A 149 -0.20 -23.43 -1.48
CA ASP A 149 -1.33 -23.24 -2.39
C ASP A 149 -2.08 -24.59 -2.50
N PRO A 150 -3.32 -24.73 -1.98
CA PRO A 150 -4.18 -23.67 -1.43
C PRO A 150 -3.89 -23.31 0.04
N ILE A 151 -4.26 -22.09 0.43
CA ILE A 151 -4.39 -21.68 1.84
C ILE A 151 -5.75 -22.14 2.37
N THR A 152 -5.75 -22.91 3.46
CA THR A 152 -6.95 -23.57 4.01
C THR A 152 -7.18 -23.22 5.48
N ASP A 153 -8.41 -23.38 5.99
CA ASP A 153 -8.69 -23.25 7.44
C ASP A 153 -7.78 -24.13 8.31
N ALA A 154 -7.54 -25.37 7.87
CA ALA A 154 -6.68 -26.29 8.61
C ALA A 154 -5.24 -25.76 8.71
N TYR A 155 -4.71 -25.21 7.61
CA TYR A 155 -3.40 -24.58 7.59
C TYR A 155 -3.36 -23.34 8.51
N LEU A 156 -4.35 -22.46 8.40
CA LEU A 156 -4.45 -21.24 9.19
C LEU A 156 -4.65 -21.51 10.68
N GLY A 157 -5.32 -22.60 11.05
CA GLY A 157 -5.49 -23.03 12.43
C GLY A 157 -4.19 -23.52 13.09
N MET A 158 -3.26 -24.06 12.30
CA MET A 158 -1.92 -24.45 12.77
C MET A 158 -0.89 -23.33 12.64
N THR A 159 -1.14 -22.36 11.76
CA THR A 159 -0.19 -21.32 11.36
C THR A 159 -0.83 -19.93 11.56
N PRO A 160 -0.89 -19.42 12.80
CA PRO A 160 -1.54 -18.14 13.09
C PRO A 160 -0.83 -16.94 12.46
N LEU A 161 0.46 -17.10 12.13
CA LEU A 161 1.28 -16.15 11.39
C LEU A 161 1.83 -16.85 10.15
N VAL A 162 1.23 -16.58 9.00
CA VAL A 162 1.60 -17.15 7.70
C VAL A 162 2.88 -16.48 7.19
N PRO A 163 3.99 -17.22 6.98
CA PRO A 163 5.24 -16.64 6.54
C PRO A 163 5.22 -16.43 5.02
N MET A 164 4.82 -15.24 4.58
CA MET A 164 4.92 -14.83 3.17
C MET A 164 6.37 -14.49 2.83
N GLU A 165 6.92 -15.06 1.76
CA GLU A 165 8.27 -14.70 1.30
C GLU A 165 8.20 -13.52 0.33
N VAL A 166 9.11 -12.56 0.50
CA VAL A 166 9.38 -11.51 -0.48
C VAL A 166 10.73 -11.82 -1.13
N PRO A 167 10.78 -12.05 -2.46
CA PRO A 167 12.01 -12.44 -3.14
C PRO A 167 13.17 -11.47 -2.87
N GLY A 168 14.26 -12.05 -2.33
CA GLY A 168 15.28 -11.33 -1.57
C GLY A 168 16.36 -10.61 -2.37
N GLY A 169 16.01 -9.59 -3.15
CA GLY A 169 17.04 -8.76 -3.80
C GLY A 169 16.50 -7.56 -4.59
N TYR A 170 15.62 -6.76 -4.00
CA TYR A 170 15.27 -5.47 -4.60
C TYR A 170 16.44 -4.48 -4.47
N LEU A 171 16.54 -3.54 -5.42
CA LEU A 171 17.60 -2.54 -5.45
C LEU A 171 17.50 -1.61 -4.23
N GLY A 172 18.63 -1.22 -3.63
CA GLY A 172 18.61 -0.28 -2.50
C GLY A 172 18.03 -0.89 -1.21
N ARG A 173 18.08 -2.21 -1.05
CA ARG A 173 17.70 -2.87 0.21
C ARG A 173 18.66 -2.49 1.34
N GLU A 174 18.10 -1.99 2.44
CA GLU A 174 18.85 -1.65 3.65
C GLU A 174 18.20 -2.20 4.93
N ILE A 175 18.97 -2.13 6.03
CA ILE A 175 18.45 -2.38 7.38
C ILE A 175 17.52 -1.23 7.73
N GLY A 176 16.30 -1.56 8.16
CA GLY A 176 15.27 -0.58 8.52
C GLY A 176 14.15 -0.42 7.50
N ASP A 177 14.28 -1.04 6.32
CA ASP A 177 13.20 -1.08 5.33
C ASP A 177 11.98 -1.84 5.86
N GLU A 178 10.80 -1.49 5.38
CA GLU A 178 9.52 -2.11 5.72
C GLU A 178 8.80 -2.54 4.45
N ILE A 179 8.10 -3.67 4.55
CA ILE A 179 7.26 -4.21 3.47
C ILE A 179 5.80 -3.96 3.82
N LEU A 180 5.11 -3.27 2.93
CA LEU A 180 3.69 -2.96 3.04
C LEU A 180 2.93 -3.93 2.12
N MET A 181 2.22 -4.91 2.70
CA MET A 181 1.45 -5.93 1.95
C MET A 181 -0.04 -5.59 1.88
N TYR A 182 -0.62 -5.83 0.70
CA TYR A 182 -2.00 -5.57 0.37
C TYR A 182 -2.63 -6.86 -0.15
N PHE A 183 -3.79 -7.23 0.38
CA PHE A 183 -4.49 -8.46 0.02
C PHE A 183 -5.87 -8.13 -0.56
N SER A 184 -6.31 -8.93 -1.52
CA SER A 184 -7.58 -8.76 -2.22
C SER A 184 -8.09 -10.12 -2.72
N ASP A 185 -9.41 -10.27 -2.87
CA ASP A 185 -10.04 -11.37 -3.61
C ASP A 185 -10.14 -11.10 -5.12
N MET A 186 -9.70 -9.91 -5.56
CA MET A 186 -9.64 -9.50 -6.96
C MET A 186 -8.20 -9.17 -7.39
N ASN A 187 -7.86 -9.55 -8.62
CA ASN A 187 -6.59 -9.21 -9.27
C ASN A 187 -6.58 -7.74 -9.75
N THR A 188 -6.66 -6.81 -8.81
CA THR A 188 -6.70 -5.37 -9.07
C THR A 188 -5.74 -4.64 -8.17
N LEU A 189 -5.11 -3.57 -8.68
CA LEU A 189 -4.19 -2.78 -7.89
C LEU A 189 -4.89 -2.21 -6.63
N PRO A 190 -4.24 -2.28 -5.45
CA PRO A 190 -4.82 -1.78 -4.21
C PRO A 190 -5.01 -0.26 -4.21
N THR A 191 -6.10 0.22 -3.61
CA THR A 191 -6.39 1.65 -3.43
C THR A 191 -6.41 2.09 -1.96
N GLY A 192 -6.40 1.13 -1.02
CA GLY A 192 -6.49 1.37 0.41
C GLY A 192 -5.14 1.30 1.15
N ALA A 193 -5.21 1.31 2.49
CA ALA A 193 -4.07 1.08 3.37
C ALA A 193 -3.57 -0.38 3.28
N PRO A 194 -2.28 -0.65 3.58
CA PRO A 194 -1.77 -2.01 3.64
C PRO A 194 -2.48 -2.82 4.74
N ALA A 195 -2.73 -4.10 4.46
CA ALA A 195 -3.30 -5.00 5.46
C ALA A 195 -2.26 -5.40 6.51
N VAL A 196 -0.98 -5.47 6.11
CA VAL A 196 0.16 -5.77 6.97
C VAL A 196 1.33 -4.87 6.61
N VAL A 197 2.01 -4.33 7.63
CA VAL A 197 3.32 -3.70 7.50
C VAL A 197 4.30 -4.56 8.27
N SER A 198 5.37 -5.02 7.63
CA SER A 198 6.41 -5.80 8.31
C SER A 198 7.11 -4.95 9.37
N PRO A 199 7.70 -5.58 10.40
CA PRO A 199 8.74 -4.91 11.17
C PRO A 199 9.87 -4.43 10.26
N PRO A 200 10.65 -3.42 10.69
CA PRO A 200 11.84 -2.99 9.97
C PRO A 200 12.82 -4.16 9.77
N LEU A 201 13.35 -4.29 8.56
CA LEU A 201 14.30 -5.36 8.23
C LEU A 201 15.56 -5.23 9.09
N ILE A 202 15.99 -6.36 9.64
CA ILE A 202 17.21 -6.45 10.47
C ILE A 202 18.46 -6.80 9.65
N SER A 203 18.30 -7.10 8.36
CA SER A 203 19.39 -7.49 7.46
C SER A 203 19.16 -6.95 6.05
N ALA A 204 20.22 -6.42 5.45
CA ALA A 204 20.26 -6.00 4.04
C ALA A 204 20.40 -7.19 3.07
N THR A 205 20.61 -8.41 3.57
CA THR A 205 20.79 -9.62 2.75
C THR A 205 19.98 -10.81 3.26
N GLY A 206 19.85 -11.86 2.44
CA GLY A 206 19.14 -13.10 2.78
C GLY A 206 17.65 -13.06 2.44
N GLN A 207 16.94 -14.13 2.80
CA GLN A 207 15.49 -14.22 2.58
C GLN A 207 14.71 -13.22 3.44
N ILE A 208 13.59 -12.75 2.92
CA ILE A 208 12.69 -11.87 3.63
C ILE A 208 11.37 -12.58 3.83
N PHE A 209 10.96 -12.72 5.09
CA PHE A 209 9.65 -13.26 5.44
C PHE A 209 8.83 -12.19 6.15
N VAL A 210 7.59 -12.04 5.72
CA VAL A 210 6.59 -11.22 6.39
C VAL A 210 5.56 -12.15 7.02
N ASN A 211 5.46 -12.07 8.35
CA ASN A 211 4.50 -12.85 9.12
C ASN A 211 3.11 -12.21 9.02
N VAL A 212 2.25 -12.77 8.18
CA VAL A 212 0.90 -12.27 7.93
C VAL A 212 -0.09 -12.97 8.87
N PRO A 213 -0.86 -12.23 9.70
CA PRO A 213 -1.87 -12.84 10.57
C PRO A 213 -2.88 -13.66 9.77
N SER A 214 -3.24 -14.85 10.29
CA SER A 214 -4.24 -15.72 9.66
C SER A 214 -5.60 -15.03 9.46
N THR A 215 -5.93 -14.06 10.31
CA THR A 215 -7.13 -13.23 10.21
C THR A 215 -7.21 -12.43 8.91
N VAL A 216 -6.08 -12.08 8.29
CA VAL A 216 -6.06 -11.40 6.98
C VAL A 216 -6.69 -12.29 5.92
N PHE A 217 -6.34 -13.58 5.90
CA PHE A 217 -6.92 -14.55 4.97
C PHE A 217 -8.38 -14.86 5.31
N GLN A 218 -8.71 -14.91 6.60
CA GLN A 218 -10.08 -15.14 7.08
C GLN A 218 -11.06 -14.01 6.77
N ASN A 219 -10.55 -12.81 6.45
CA ASN A 219 -11.38 -11.69 6.00
C ASN A 219 -11.89 -11.84 4.55
N PHE A 220 -11.41 -12.85 3.81
CA PHE A 220 -11.87 -13.19 2.46
C PHE A 220 -12.59 -14.55 2.42
N PRO A 221 -13.59 -14.80 3.29
CA PRO A 221 -14.14 -16.14 3.43
C PRO A 221 -14.80 -16.57 2.10
N GLY A 222 -14.43 -17.73 1.57
CA GLY A 222 -14.94 -18.28 0.30
C GLY A 222 -14.68 -17.47 -0.97
N ALA A 223 -13.71 -16.55 -0.97
CA ALA A 223 -13.04 -16.20 -2.21
C ALA A 223 -12.31 -17.44 -2.76
N ALA A 224 -12.31 -17.63 -4.08
CA ALA A 224 -11.62 -18.76 -4.71
C ALA A 224 -10.10 -18.58 -4.73
N PHE A 225 -9.66 -17.32 -4.82
CA PHE A 225 -8.28 -16.91 -4.86
C PHE A 225 -8.04 -15.75 -3.89
N ILE A 226 -6.80 -15.63 -3.46
CA ILE A 226 -6.30 -14.43 -2.80
C ILE A 226 -5.10 -13.91 -3.58
N PHE A 227 -5.09 -12.59 -3.77
CA PHE A 227 -4.04 -11.87 -4.46
C PHE A 227 -3.26 -11.01 -3.46
N CYS A 228 -1.94 -10.93 -3.64
CA CYS A 228 -1.07 -10.09 -2.83
C CYS A 228 -0.21 -9.19 -3.70
N PHE A 229 -0.22 -7.90 -3.37
CA PHE A 229 0.72 -6.90 -3.86
C PHE A 229 1.52 -6.38 -2.66
N TYR A 230 2.73 -5.88 -2.89
CA TYR A 230 3.46 -5.15 -1.86
C TYR A 230 4.16 -3.90 -2.40
N ARG A 231 4.51 -3.03 -1.47
CA ARG A 231 5.39 -1.86 -1.66
C ARG A 231 6.46 -1.87 -0.58
N LEU A 232 7.54 -1.13 -0.85
CA LEU A 232 8.68 -1.02 0.04
C LEU A 232 8.79 0.41 0.57
N ARG A 233 9.13 0.56 1.84
CA ARG A 233 9.38 1.85 2.48
C ARG A 233 10.70 1.79 3.20
N ASP A 234 11.59 2.75 2.98
CA ASP A 234 12.87 2.77 3.71
C ASP A 234 12.73 3.36 5.12
N ARG A 235 13.86 3.41 5.81
CA ARG A 235 13.99 3.99 7.14
C ARG A 235 13.75 5.51 7.19
N ALA A 236 14.01 6.23 6.11
CA ALA A 236 13.73 7.67 5.99
C ALA A 236 12.23 7.93 5.78
N GLY A 237 11.49 6.95 5.28
CA GLY A 237 10.07 7.00 4.97
C GLY A 237 9.77 7.16 3.48
N ASN A 238 10.75 7.06 2.58
CA ASN A 238 10.46 7.09 1.15
C ASN A 238 9.77 5.78 0.76
N LEU A 239 8.61 5.92 0.10
CA LEU A 239 7.79 4.81 -0.33
C LEU A 239 8.00 4.57 -1.83
N ASN A 240 8.32 3.34 -2.21
CA ASN A 240 8.43 2.95 -3.62
C ASN A 240 7.12 3.28 -4.34
N PRO A 241 7.10 4.08 -5.42
CA PRO A 241 5.88 4.50 -6.11
C PRO A 241 5.11 3.33 -6.76
N GLU A 242 5.81 2.26 -7.14
CA GLU A 242 5.25 1.11 -7.85
C GLU A 242 4.90 -0.04 -6.91
N PHE A 243 3.85 -0.79 -7.26
CA PHE A 243 3.53 -2.06 -6.61
C PHE A 243 4.36 -3.19 -7.23
N SER A 244 4.54 -4.26 -6.46
CA SER A 244 5.03 -5.52 -6.99
C SER A 244 4.12 -6.08 -8.08
N LEU A 245 4.69 -7.01 -8.85
CA LEU A 245 3.88 -7.96 -9.60
C LEU A 245 2.95 -8.72 -8.66
N VAL A 246 1.82 -9.18 -9.19
CA VAL A 246 0.79 -9.86 -8.41
C VAL A 246 1.23 -11.27 -8.01
N ALA A 247 1.09 -11.59 -6.72
CA ALA A 247 1.12 -12.96 -6.22
C ALA A 247 -0.30 -13.50 -6.12
N GLN A 248 -0.48 -14.81 -6.37
CA GLN A 248 -1.79 -15.48 -6.28
C GLN A 248 -1.66 -16.83 -5.58
N ALA A 249 -2.66 -17.20 -4.79
CA ALA A 249 -2.88 -18.57 -4.29
C ALA A 249 -4.38 -18.87 -4.25
N ALA A 250 -4.76 -20.15 -4.36
CA ALA A 250 -6.13 -20.56 -4.09
C ALA A 250 -6.45 -20.43 -2.60
N LEU A 251 -7.65 -19.97 -2.29
CA LEU A 251 -8.13 -19.76 -0.93
C LEU A 251 -9.31 -20.69 -0.63
N ARG A 252 -9.22 -21.43 0.47
CA ARG A 252 -10.25 -22.38 0.94
C ARG A 252 -10.49 -22.16 2.42
N VAL A 253 -10.94 -20.95 2.72
CA VAL A 253 -11.29 -20.52 4.08
C VAL A 253 -12.80 -20.60 4.26
N GLY A 254 -13.18 -21.20 5.37
CA GLY A 254 -14.53 -21.63 5.66
C GLY A 254 -15.50 -20.47 5.70
N LEU A 255 -16.62 -20.66 5.01
CA LEU A 255 -17.76 -19.79 5.14
C LEU A 255 -18.74 -20.40 6.16
N PRO A 256 -19.42 -19.58 7.00
CA PRO A 256 -20.49 -20.08 7.86
C PRO A 256 -21.53 -20.84 7.03
N ALA A 257 -22.24 -21.81 7.60
CA ALA A 257 -23.26 -22.57 6.85
C ALA A 257 -24.25 -21.60 6.17
N PRO A 258 -24.66 -21.85 4.91
CA PRO A 258 -25.60 -20.97 4.24
C PRO A 258 -26.94 -20.96 4.96
N THR A 259 -27.35 -19.78 5.41
CA THR A 259 -28.63 -19.55 6.09
C THR A 259 -29.62 -18.81 5.20
N TYR A 260 -29.14 -18.14 4.16
CA TYR A 260 -29.95 -17.39 3.21
C TYR A 260 -30.21 -18.17 1.93
N MET A 261 -31.33 -17.87 1.28
CA MET A 261 -31.68 -18.47 0.00
C MET A 261 -30.68 -18.04 -1.08
N ARG A 262 -30.30 -18.98 -1.94
CA ARG A 262 -29.44 -18.69 -3.09
C ARG A 262 -30.03 -17.60 -4.00
N PRO A 263 -29.21 -16.77 -4.65
CA PRO A 263 -29.70 -15.83 -5.64
C PRO A 263 -30.22 -16.56 -6.88
N ARG A 264 -30.82 -15.80 -7.82
CA ARG A 264 -31.31 -16.29 -9.10
C ARG A 264 -30.63 -15.55 -10.25
N PHE A 265 -30.61 -16.19 -11.42
CA PHE A 265 -30.22 -15.58 -12.69
C PHE A 265 -31.48 -15.48 -13.55
N PRO A 266 -32.31 -14.41 -13.43
CA PRO A 266 -33.63 -14.36 -14.07
C PRO A 266 -33.58 -14.55 -15.59
N GLN A 267 -32.52 -14.05 -16.23
CA GLN A 267 -32.28 -14.21 -17.66
C GLN A 267 -32.19 -15.66 -18.12
N ALA A 268 -31.70 -16.58 -17.29
CA ALA A 268 -31.66 -18.00 -17.63
C ALA A 268 -33.08 -18.58 -17.82
N ASP A 269 -34.06 -18.03 -17.12
CA ASP A 269 -35.46 -18.43 -17.15
C ASP A 269 -36.32 -17.57 -18.11
N SER A 270 -35.74 -16.57 -18.78
CA SER A 270 -36.47 -15.57 -19.57
C SER A 270 -37.17 -16.10 -20.83
N GLU A 271 -36.65 -17.18 -21.43
CA GLU A 271 -37.13 -17.71 -22.73
C GLU A 271 -37.26 -19.25 -22.68
N PRO A 272 -38.24 -19.81 -21.95
CA PRO A 272 -38.31 -21.25 -21.70
C PRO A 272 -38.47 -22.11 -22.97
N ILE A 273 -39.01 -21.54 -24.05
CA ILE A 273 -39.18 -22.24 -25.34
C ILE A 273 -37.86 -22.27 -26.12
N LEU A 274 -37.14 -21.15 -26.19
CA LEU A 274 -35.90 -21.03 -26.96
C LEU A 274 -34.66 -21.46 -26.17
N ASN A 275 -34.78 -21.55 -24.84
CA ASN A 275 -33.74 -21.94 -23.91
C ASN A 275 -34.28 -22.95 -22.88
N PRO A 276 -34.71 -24.15 -23.32
CA PRO A 276 -35.32 -25.14 -22.44
C PRO A 276 -34.37 -25.66 -21.36
N ASN A 277 -33.06 -25.56 -21.60
CA ASN A 277 -32.02 -25.95 -20.66
C ASN A 277 -31.75 -24.89 -19.57
N ARG A 278 -32.35 -23.70 -19.69
CA ARG A 278 -32.17 -22.57 -18.77
C ARG A 278 -30.70 -22.17 -18.59
N PHE A 279 -29.98 -22.05 -19.70
CA PHE A 279 -28.60 -21.59 -19.72
C PHE A 279 -28.55 -20.08 -19.99
N MET A 280 -27.48 -19.42 -19.59
CA MET A 280 -27.17 -18.06 -20.00
C MET A 280 -26.66 -18.10 -21.44
N THR A 281 -27.56 -17.95 -22.40
CA THR A 281 -27.27 -18.07 -23.83
C THR A 281 -27.51 -16.75 -24.57
N CYS A 282 -27.17 -16.75 -25.85
CA CYS A 282 -27.53 -15.69 -26.77
C CYS A 282 -29.03 -15.41 -26.82
N ALA A 283 -29.88 -16.39 -26.46
CA ALA A 283 -31.33 -16.29 -26.52
C ALA A 283 -31.95 -15.47 -25.37
N CYS A 284 -31.24 -15.29 -24.25
CA CYS A 284 -31.75 -14.64 -23.05
C CYS A 284 -32.26 -13.21 -23.28
N THR A 285 -33.26 -12.82 -22.48
CA THR A 285 -33.84 -11.48 -22.45
C THR A 285 -33.70 -10.87 -21.03
N PRO A 286 -32.98 -9.74 -20.85
CA PRO A 286 -32.13 -9.08 -21.85
C PRO A 286 -30.95 -9.97 -22.28
N ARG A 287 -30.35 -9.63 -23.42
CA ARG A 287 -29.20 -10.36 -23.95
C ARG A 287 -28.02 -10.26 -22.98
N ILE A 288 -27.25 -11.34 -22.83
CA ILE A 288 -26.12 -11.43 -21.88
C ILE A 288 -25.01 -10.39 -22.10
N TRP A 289 -24.91 -9.82 -23.30
CA TRP A 289 -23.96 -8.74 -23.62
C TRP A 289 -24.48 -7.33 -23.27
N PHE A 290 -25.70 -7.20 -22.74
CA PHE A 290 -26.16 -5.96 -22.11
C PHE A 290 -25.99 -5.96 -20.59
N GLY A 291 -25.71 -7.12 -20.02
CA GLY A 291 -25.49 -7.31 -18.60
C GLY A 291 -26.05 -8.65 -18.15
N VAL A 292 -25.54 -9.13 -17.00
CA VAL A 292 -26.09 -10.30 -16.32
C VAL A 292 -26.68 -9.91 -14.98
N GLU A 293 -27.94 -10.26 -14.77
CA GLU A 293 -28.71 -10.00 -13.57
C GLU A 293 -28.54 -11.14 -12.55
N ILE A 294 -28.17 -10.76 -11.33
CA ILE A 294 -28.17 -11.63 -10.15
C ILE A 294 -29.20 -11.06 -9.17
N ARG A 295 -30.33 -11.78 -9.05
CA ARG A 295 -31.48 -11.36 -8.23
C ARG A 295 -31.43 -11.99 -6.86
N ILE A 296 -31.59 -11.17 -5.83
CA ILE A 296 -31.94 -11.58 -4.47
C ILE A 296 -33.42 -11.25 -4.26
N ASP A 297 -34.20 -12.25 -3.93
CA ASP A 297 -35.63 -12.09 -3.68
C ASP A 297 -35.88 -11.41 -2.33
N PRO A 298 -37.05 -10.77 -2.13
CA PRO A 298 -37.41 -10.23 -0.83
C PRO A 298 -37.68 -11.36 0.16
N ASN A 299 -37.66 -11.05 1.46
CA ASN A 299 -37.93 -12.00 2.56
C ASN A 299 -37.04 -13.25 2.55
N THR A 300 -35.82 -13.16 2.02
CA THR A 300 -34.86 -14.28 2.06
C THR A 300 -34.09 -14.32 3.38
N GLY A 301 -33.99 -15.50 3.98
CA GLY A 301 -33.14 -15.75 5.16
C GLY A 301 -33.90 -16.29 6.38
N PRO A 302 -33.19 -16.58 7.48
CA PRO A 302 -33.81 -17.03 8.72
C PRO A 302 -34.46 -15.85 9.48
N GLY A 303 -35.54 -16.12 10.21
CA GLY A 303 -36.21 -15.11 11.03
C GLY A 303 -36.85 -14.01 10.20
N ALA A 304 -36.44 -12.76 10.42
CA ALA A 304 -36.94 -11.59 9.68
C ALA A 304 -36.20 -11.36 8.33
N GLY A 305 -35.27 -12.23 7.95
CA GLY A 305 -34.52 -12.11 6.70
C GLY A 305 -33.46 -10.99 6.73
N ILE A 306 -33.14 -10.47 5.54
CA ILE A 306 -32.34 -9.26 5.36
C ILE A 306 -33.20 -8.06 5.81
N LEU A 307 -32.64 -7.17 6.62
CA LEU A 307 -33.35 -6.00 7.16
C LEU A 307 -32.83 -4.71 6.54
N HIS A 308 -33.68 -3.68 6.53
CA HIS A 308 -33.28 -2.30 6.25
C HIS A 308 -32.01 -1.91 7.02
N GLY A 309 -31.01 -1.40 6.30
CA GLY A 309 -29.71 -1.02 6.83
C GLY A 309 -28.67 -2.16 6.89
N ASP A 310 -29.01 -3.39 6.53
CA ASP A 310 -28.03 -4.45 6.33
C ASP A 310 -27.20 -4.18 5.07
N LEU A 311 -25.90 -4.43 5.13
CA LEU A 311 -25.03 -4.40 3.97
C LEU A 311 -25.01 -5.78 3.31
N VAL A 312 -25.48 -5.86 2.08
CA VAL A 312 -25.43 -7.08 1.26
C VAL A 312 -24.27 -6.98 0.27
N VAL A 313 -23.39 -7.97 0.30
CA VAL A 313 -22.24 -8.07 -0.60
C VAL A 313 -22.41 -9.29 -1.49
N MET A 314 -22.61 -9.08 -2.78
CA MET A 314 -22.71 -10.10 -3.81
C MET A 314 -21.32 -10.39 -4.37
N HIS A 315 -21.02 -11.67 -4.56
CA HIS A 315 -19.79 -12.15 -5.20
C HIS A 315 -20.14 -13.04 -6.40
N PHE A 316 -19.47 -12.78 -7.53
CA PHE A 316 -19.57 -13.56 -8.76
C PHE A 316 -18.20 -14.15 -9.13
N GLN A 317 -18.17 -15.43 -9.54
CA GLN A 317 -16.97 -16.11 -10.02
C GLN A 317 -17.26 -16.85 -11.33
N GLY A 318 -16.45 -16.61 -12.36
CA GLY A 318 -16.50 -17.33 -13.63
C GLY A 318 -15.64 -18.59 -13.64
N TYR A 319 -16.06 -19.58 -14.43
CA TYR A 319 -15.39 -20.86 -14.58
C TYR A 319 -15.26 -21.22 -16.05
N ARG A 320 -14.14 -21.84 -16.44
CA ARG A 320 -13.95 -22.31 -17.81
C ARG A 320 -14.94 -23.41 -18.17
N GLN A 321 -15.33 -24.23 -17.19
CA GLN A 321 -16.28 -25.32 -17.37
C GLN A 321 -17.34 -25.32 -16.25
N ALA A 322 -18.60 -25.45 -16.65
CA ALA A 322 -19.73 -25.50 -15.74
C ALA A 322 -19.77 -26.80 -14.90
N PRO A 323 -20.37 -26.74 -13.69
CA PRO A 323 -20.83 -25.52 -13.03
C PRO A 323 -19.71 -24.72 -12.36
N ASP A 324 -18.65 -25.40 -11.91
CA ASP A 324 -17.64 -24.87 -10.98
C ASP A 324 -16.22 -25.44 -11.23
N VAL A 325 -15.90 -25.81 -12.48
CA VAL A 325 -14.62 -26.43 -12.84
C VAL A 325 -13.70 -25.41 -13.50
N ASP A 326 -12.44 -25.36 -13.03
CA ASP A 326 -11.39 -24.45 -13.52
C ASP A 326 -11.78 -22.96 -13.38
N PRO A 327 -11.80 -22.42 -12.14
CA PRO A 327 -12.16 -21.03 -11.88
C PRO A 327 -11.18 -20.07 -12.57
N LEU A 328 -11.74 -19.02 -13.16
CA LEU A 328 -10.98 -18.02 -13.92
C LEU A 328 -10.71 -16.80 -13.01
N PRO A 329 -9.44 -16.54 -12.62
CA PRO A 329 -9.12 -15.55 -11.58
C PRO A 329 -9.50 -14.11 -11.94
N ASP A 330 -9.48 -13.76 -13.23
CA ASP A 330 -9.82 -12.41 -13.70
C ASP A 330 -11.32 -12.21 -13.94
N ILE A 331 -12.12 -13.28 -13.82
CA ILE A 331 -13.58 -13.26 -13.96
C ILE A 331 -14.20 -13.35 -12.58
N VAL A 332 -13.98 -12.28 -11.81
CA VAL A 332 -14.54 -12.09 -10.48
C VAL A 332 -15.14 -10.70 -10.37
N ASP A 333 -16.25 -10.59 -9.64
CA ASP A 333 -16.89 -9.32 -9.34
C ASP A 333 -17.47 -9.33 -7.93
N THR A 334 -17.32 -8.22 -7.23
CA THR A 334 -17.87 -8.01 -5.89
C THR A 334 -18.61 -6.69 -5.89
N GLN A 335 -19.91 -6.75 -5.62
CA GLN A 335 -20.76 -5.57 -5.54
C GLN A 335 -21.43 -5.51 -4.17
N SER A 336 -21.70 -4.30 -3.70
CA SER A 336 -22.36 -4.10 -2.41
C SER A 336 -23.58 -3.20 -2.55
N HIS A 337 -24.58 -3.44 -1.70
CA HIS A 337 -25.79 -2.66 -1.62
C HIS A 337 -26.23 -2.58 -0.16
N LEU A 338 -26.56 -1.37 0.29
CA LEU A 338 -27.21 -1.18 1.58
C LEU A 338 -28.70 -1.46 1.38
N TRP A 339 -29.20 -2.49 2.04
CA TRP A 339 -30.59 -2.94 1.91
C TRP A 339 -31.55 -1.85 2.37
N ASP A 340 -32.44 -1.42 1.48
CA ASP A 340 -33.38 -0.32 1.69
C ASP A 340 -34.85 -0.78 1.70
N GLU A 341 -35.78 0.15 1.92
CA GLU A 341 -37.22 -0.15 1.96
C GLU A 341 -37.75 -0.69 0.62
N VAL A 342 -37.13 -0.33 -0.51
CA VAL A 342 -37.52 -0.85 -1.82
C VAL A 342 -37.11 -2.30 -1.97
N ALA A 343 -35.91 -2.65 -1.47
CA ALA A 343 -35.42 -4.02 -1.45
C ALA A 343 -36.22 -4.92 -0.51
N ASP A 344 -36.80 -4.39 0.57
CA ASP A 344 -37.72 -5.14 1.44
C ASP A 344 -38.95 -5.64 0.68
N ASP A 345 -39.55 -4.78 -0.15
CA ASP A 345 -40.76 -5.12 -0.91
C ASP A 345 -40.48 -5.94 -2.16
N LEU A 346 -39.43 -5.57 -2.91
CA LEU A 346 -39.18 -6.13 -4.24
C LEU A 346 -38.06 -7.14 -4.25
N GLY A 347 -37.08 -7.04 -3.36
CA GLY A 347 -35.75 -7.63 -3.50
C GLY A 347 -34.81 -6.74 -4.33
N TYR A 348 -33.55 -7.14 -4.46
CA TYR A 348 -32.52 -6.36 -5.15
C TYR A 348 -31.84 -7.13 -6.29
N SER A 349 -31.46 -6.42 -7.36
CA SER A 349 -30.75 -6.98 -8.51
C SER A 349 -29.37 -6.35 -8.63
N PHE A 350 -28.35 -7.19 -8.51
CA PHE A 350 -27.00 -6.81 -8.92
C PHE A 350 -26.86 -7.06 -10.42
N TRP A 351 -26.24 -6.11 -11.11
CA TRP A 351 -26.01 -6.20 -12.55
C TRP A 351 -24.51 -6.27 -12.84
N ILE A 352 -24.09 -7.35 -13.48
CA ILE A 352 -22.75 -7.48 -14.04
C ILE A 352 -22.75 -6.73 -15.37
N LEU A 353 -22.24 -5.51 -15.37
CA LEU A 353 -22.24 -4.61 -16.53
C LEU A 353 -20.91 -4.61 -17.30
N ASP A 354 -19.80 -4.99 -16.65
CA ASP A 354 -18.51 -5.18 -17.33
C ASP A 354 -18.50 -6.51 -18.10
N VAL A 355 -19.37 -6.59 -19.11
CA VAL A 355 -19.62 -7.81 -19.88
C VAL A 355 -18.41 -8.21 -20.72
N GLU A 356 -17.56 -7.28 -21.12
CA GLU A 356 -16.34 -7.56 -21.89
C GLU A 356 -15.33 -8.35 -21.06
N ARG A 357 -15.13 -7.97 -19.79
CA ARG A 357 -14.23 -8.69 -18.88
C ARG A 357 -14.90 -9.93 -18.30
N LEU A 358 -16.16 -9.83 -17.89
CA LEU A 358 -16.77 -10.84 -17.01
C LEU A 358 -17.60 -11.89 -17.74
N ILE A 359 -18.24 -11.52 -18.86
CA ILE A 359 -19.20 -12.40 -19.55
C ILE A 359 -18.65 -12.92 -20.87
N ARG A 360 -17.94 -12.08 -21.63
CA ARG A 360 -17.37 -12.46 -22.92
C ARG A 360 -16.43 -13.67 -22.81
N PRO A 361 -15.53 -13.79 -21.82
CA PRO A 361 -14.64 -14.95 -21.80
C PRO A 361 -15.36 -16.28 -21.49
N LEU A 362 -16.60 -16.24 -20.97
CA LEU A 362 -17.44 -17.41 -20.69
C LEU A 362 -18.09 -17.92 -22.00
N LYS A 363 -17.30 -18.60 -22.83
CA LYS A 363 -17.63 -18.91 -24.23
C LYS A 363 -18.57 -20.10 -24.43
N LYS A 364 -18.15 -21.29 -23.99
CA LYS A 364 -18.81 -22.58 -24.31
C LYS A 364 -18.80 -23.43 -23.05
N GLU A 365 -19.97 -23.92 -22.65
CA GLU A 365 -20.08 -24.79 -21.47
C GLU A 365 -19.47 -24.18 -20.20
N ALA A 366 -19.35 -22.86 -20.14
CA ALA A 366 -18.68 -22.14 -19.06
C ALA A 366 -19.61 -22.00 -17.86
N GLY A 367 -19.03 -21.78 -16.66
CA GLY A 367 -19.79 -21.61 -15.43
C GLY A 367 -19.75 -20.16 -14.94
N GLY A 368 -20.80 -19.76 -14.22
CA GLY A 368 -20.78 -18.58 -13.36
C GLY A 368 -21.46 -18.91 -12.05
N GLU A 369 -20.76 -18.69 -10.94
CA GLU A 369 -21.28 -18.81 -9.59
C GLU A 369 -21.64 -17.44 -9.04
N ALA A 370 -22.81 -17.31 -8.43
CA ALA A 370 -23.18 -16.17 -7.61
C ALA A 370 -23.56 -16.60 -6.20
N ASN A 371 -23.08 -15.86 -5.20
CA ASN A 371 -23.51 -15.95 -3.81
C ASN A 371 -23.49 -14.55 -3.18
N TYR A 372 -24.07 -14.41 -1.99
CA TYR A 372 -24.02 -13.15 -1.25
C TYR A 372 -23.86 -13.36 0.24
N ARG A 373 -23.36 -12.32 0.91
CA ARG A 373 -23.16 -12.22 2.36
C ARG A 373 -23.94 -11.04 2.90
N VAL A 374 -24.45 -11.18 4.13
CA VAL A 374 -25.25 -10.15 4.80
C VAL A 374 -24.52 -9.72 6.05
N TYR A 375 -24.31 -8.42 6.19
CA TYR A 375 -23.63 -7.80 7.33
C TYR A 375 -24.59 -6.85 8.04
N ARG A 376 -24.64 -6.93 9.37
CA ARG A 376 -25.44 -6.03 10.22
C ARG A 376 -24.52 -5.33 11.20
N GLY A 377 -24.50 -3.99 11.17
CA GLY A 377 -23.58 -3.21 11.99
C GLY A 377 -22.11 -3.59 11.77
N GLY A 378 -21.74 -4.00 10.55
CA GLY A 378 -20.40 -4.46 10.18
C GLY A 378 -20.07 -5.93 10.52
N VAL A 379 -20.98 -6.66 11.19
CA VAL A 379 -20.77 -8.07 11.55
C VAL A 379 -21.44 -8.98 10.52
N LEU A 380 -20.72 -9.99 10.02
CA LEU A 380 -21.28 -11.02 9.15
C LEU A 380 -22.34 -11.84 9.90
N ILE A 381 -23.60 -11.74 9.49
CA ILE A 381 -24.72 -12.49 10.11
C ILE A 381 -25.13 -13.74 9.33
N GLY A 382 -24.68 -13.87 8.08
CA GLY A 382 -24.82 -15.10 7.31
C GLY A 382 -24.53 -14.93 5.82
N ARG A 383 -24.70 -16.02 5.08
CA ARG A 383 -24.50 -16.06 3.62
C ARG A 383 -25.59 -16.87 2.93
N SER A 384 -25.71 -16.68 1.62
CA SER A 384 -26.50 -17.55 0.76
C SER A 384 -25.76 -18.83 0.41
N ALA A 385 -26.51 -19.85 -0.01
CA ALA A 385 -25.93 -20.92 -0.82
C ALA A 385 -25.56 -20.37 -2.21
N SER A 386 -24.61 -21.03 -2.87
CA SER A 386 -24.21 -20.68 -4.23
C SER A 386 -25.30 -21.02 -5.25
N ARG A 387 -25.46 -20.14 -6.24
CA ARG A 387 -26.24 -20.41 -7.46
C ARG A 387 -25.29 -20.45 -8.63
N PHE A 388 -25.37 -21.53 -9.41
CA PHE A 388 -24.61 -21.66 -10.66
C PHE A 388 -25.51 -21.38 -11.86
N ALA A 389 -24.95 -20.71 -12.85
CA ALA A 389 -25.48 -20.57 -14.18
C ALA A 389 -24.47 -21.10 -15.19
N ARG A 390 -24.95 -21.84 -16.19
CA ARG A 390 -24.12 -22.28 -17.31
C ARG A 390 -24.21 -21.24 -18.42
N PHE A 391 -23.06 -20.81 -18.91
CA PHE A 391 -22.92 -19.86 -20.01
C PHE A 391 -22.57 -20.60 -21.29
N ASP A 392 -23.34 -20.32 -22.34
CA ASP A 392 -23.06 -20.82 -23.68
C ASP A 392 -23.38 -19.76 -24.72
N ARG A 393 -22.32 -19.15 -25.25
CA ARG A 393 -22.37 -18.11 -26.29
C ARG A 393 -22.29 -18.70 -27.69
N VAL A 394 -22.14 -20.03 -27.84
CA VAL A 394 -22.00 -20.68 -29.14
C VAL A 394 -23.29 -20.55 -29.93
N VAL A 395 -23.15 -20.12 -31.18
CA VAL A 395 -24.26 -20.04 -32.12
C VAL A 395 -24.15 -21.18 -33.13
N PRO A 396 -25.25 -21.87 -33.49
CA PRO A 396 -25.22 -22.89 -34.55
C PRO A 396 -24.71 -22.28 -35.88
N SER A 397 -23.52 -22.67 -36.31
CA SER A 397 -22.91 -22.23 -37.57
C SER A 397 -22.01 -23.30 -38.17
N ALA A 398 -21.80 -23.25 -39.49
CA ALA A 398 -20.70 -23.99 -40.11
C ALA A 398 -19.35 -23.52 -39.53
N PRO A 399 -18.33 -24.39 -39.46
CA PRO A 399 -17.01 -24.00 -38.98
C PRO A 399 -16.45 -22.76 -39.70
N PRO A 400 -15.73 -21.87 -38.98
CA PRO A 400 -15.38 -21.95 -37.56
C PRO A 400 -16.55 -21.65 -36.61
N THR A 401 -16.46 -22.15 -35.37
CA THR A 401 -17.42 -21.85 -34.29
C THR A 401 -17.56 -20.33 -34.12
N ARG A 402 -18.80 -19.85 -34.06
CA ARG A 402 -19.11 -18.43 -33.84
C ARG A 402 -19.74 -18.22 -32.47
N TYR A 403 -19.46 -17.06 -31.89
CA TYR A 403 -20.03 -16.64 -30.62
C TYR A 403 -20.89 -15.40 -30.83
N CYS A 404 -22.00 -15.32 -30.11
CA CYS A 404 -22.85 -14.14 -30.15
C CYS A 404 -22.23 -12.97 -29.37
N TRP A 405 -22.40 -11.77 -29.89
CA TRP A 405 -22.00 -10.52 -29.22
C TRP A 405 -22.79 -9.32 -29.76
N ILE A 406 -22.55 -8.13 -29.19
CA ILE A 406 -23.25 -6.89 -29.53
C ILE A 406 -23.10 -6.49 -31.01
N ASN A 407 -21.94 -6.79 -31.61
CA ASN A 407 -21.62 -6.48 -33.01
C ASN A 407 -21.97 -7.61 -33.98
N GLY A 408 -22.71 -8.63 -33.54
CA GLY A 408 -23.10 -9.79 -34.32
C GLY A 408 -22.27 -11.06 -34.03
N ASN A 409 -22.57 -12.13 -34.77
CA ASN A 409 -21.99 -13.45 -34.55
C ASN A 409 -20.68 -13.62 -35.33
N ALA A 410 -19.56 -13.68 -34.61
CA ALA A 410 -18.23 -13.80 -35.20
C ALA A 410 -17.42 -14.92 -34.53
N PRO A 411 -16.42 -15.49 -35.23
CA PRO A 411 -15.40 -16.29 -34.59
C PRO A 411 -14.62 -15.42 -33.60
N GLU A 412 -14.30 -15.97 -32.43
CA GLU A 412 -13.40 -15.33 -31.47
C GLU A 412 -12.12 -16.16 -31.35
N PRO A 413 -10.95 -15.53 -31.24
CA PRO A 413 -9.68 -16.21 -31.07
C PRO A 413 -9.62 -17.03 -29.78
#